data_AF-A0A7I7Z0L5-F1
#
_entry.id   AF-A0A7I7Z0L5-F1
#
_cell.length_a   1.000
_cell.length_b   1.000
_cell.length_c   1.000
_cell.angle_alpha   90.00
_cell.angle_beta   90.00
_cell.angle_gamma   90.00
#
_symmetry.space_group_name_H-M   'P 1'
#
loop_
_entity.id
_entity.type
_entity.pdbx_description
1 polymer ?
#
loop_
_entity_poly.entity_id
_entity_poly.type
_entity_poly.pdbx_seq_one_letter_code
_entity_poly.pdbx_strand_id
1 'polypeptide(L)'
;MPTSQAVLSTYADYQFERTEILGGDDCDMVFVNLYHEPLGVPMTYRAAKRFFERLATDCGFAVRPHMFRHTAATNWVRAGVDLDVVQRLLGHAALASTAVYLHARDEDKRRAVEAVAAGERFR
;
A
#
# COMPACT_ATOMS: atom_id res chain seq x y z
N MET A 1 -5.07 12.56 0.44
CA MET A 1 -3.95 11.81 -0.17
C MET A 1 -4.26 11.55 -1.63
N PRO A 2 -3.35 11.82 -2.58
CA PRO A 2 -3.55 11.40 -3.96
C PRO A 2 -3.61 9.87 -4.02
N THR A 3 -4.55 9.32 -4.78
CA THR A 3 -4.72 7.89 -4.97
C THR A 3 -5.11 7.58 -6.41
N SER A 4 -4.98 6.32 -6.84
CA SER A 4 -5.31 5.91 -8.21
C SER A 4 -6.82 5.80 -8.41
N GLN A 5 -7.26 5.87 -9.67
CA GLN A 5 -8.66 5.62 -10.02
C GLN A 5 -9.14 4.24 -9.58
N ALA A 6 -8.29 3.22 -9.68
CA ALA A 6 -8.64 1.88 -9.22
C ALA A 6 -9.02 1.86 -7.73
N VAL A 7 -8.28 2.57 -6.87
CA VAL A 7 -8.60 2.65 -5.44
C VAL A 7 -9.91 3.41 -5.21
N LEU A 8 -10.17 4.48 -5.97
CA LEU A 8 -11.42 5.23 -5.88
C LEU A 8 -12.62 4.36 -6.30
N SER A 9 -12.48 3.59 -7.39
CA SER A 9 -13.52 2.66 -7.85
C SER A 9 -13.82 1.59 -6.82
N THR A 10 -12.79 0.91 -6.28
CA THR A 10 -12.99 -0.10 -5.24
C THR A 10 -13.60 0.48 -3.97
N TYR A 11 -13.25 1.73 -3.61
CA TYR A 11 -13.88 2.39 -2.48
C TYR A 11 -15.35 2.74 -2.75
N ALA A 12 -15.68 3.17 -3.97
CA ALA A 12 -17.07 3.41 -4.35
C ALA A 12 -17.90 2.12 -4.31
N ASP A 13 -17.36 1.01 -4.80
CA ASP A 13 -18.01 -0.32 -4.74
C ASP A 13 -18.27 -0.73 -3.28
N TYR A 14 -17.28 -0.53 -2.40
CA TYR A 14 -17.42 -0.77 -0.97
C TYR A 14 -18.52 0.10 -0.34
N GLN A 15 -18.58 1.39 -0.67
CA GLN A 15 -19.60 2.29 -0.13
C GLN A 15 -21.00 1.91 -0.61
N PHE A 16 -21.13 1.41 -1.85
CA PHE A 16 -22.39 0.88 -2.36
C PHE A 16 -22.82 -0.37 -1.58
N GLU A 17 -21.93 -1.35 -1.41
CA GLU A 17 -22.19 -2.56 -0.63
C GLU A 17 -22.57 -2.23 0.83
N ARG A 18 -21.84 -1.30 1.46
CA ARG A 18 -22.14 -0.81 2.82
C ARG A 18 -23.55 -0.21 2.91
N THR A 19 -23.92 0.61 1.94
CA THR A 19 -25.26 1.23 1.87
C THR A 19 -26.34 0.19 1.62
N GLU A 20 -26.08 -0.81 0.79
CA GLU A 20 -27.05 -1.89 0.50
C GLU A 20 -27.32 -2.74 1.75
N ILE A 21 -26.29 -3.06 2.52
CA ILE A 21 -26.40 -3.91 3.72
C ILE A 21 -26.95 -3.15 4.93
N LEU A 22 -26.49 -1.92 5.15
CA LEU A 22 -26.83 -1.14 6.35
C LEU A 22 -27.95 -0.14 6.13
N GLY A 23 -28.29 0.19 4.87
CA GLY A 23 -29.11 1.33 4.51
C GLY A 23 -28.36 2.63 4.79
N GLY A 24 -28.45 3.11 6.02
CA GLY A 24 -27.62 4.17 6.56
C GLY A 24 -27.06 3.74 7.91
N ASP A 25 -25.79 4.04 8.17
CA ASP A 25 -25.17 3.75 9.45
C ASP A 25 -24.46 4.98 10.00
N ASP A 26 -24.49 5.12 11.33
CA ASP A 26 -23.95 6.27 12.06
C ASP A 26 -22.46 6.09 12.43
N CYS A 27 -21.73 5.20 11.73
CA CYS A 27 -20.32 4.95 12.03
C CYS A 27 -19.40 5.83 11.20
N ASP A 28 -18.66 6.72 11.87
CA ASP A 28 -17.64 7.57 11.24
C ASP A 28 -16.44 6.79 10.67
N MET A 29 -16.30 5.51 11.02
CA MET A 29 -15.17 4.69 10.57
C MET A 29 -15.36 4.27 9.11
N VAL A 30 -14.27 4.34 8.34
CA VAL A 30 -14.28 3.94 6.92
C VAL A 30 -14.63 2.47 6.77
N PHE A 31 -14.03 1.59 7.60
CA PHE A 31 -14.26 0.15 7.53
C PHE A 31 -15.11 -0.33 8.70
N VAL A 32 -16.25 -0.92 8.37
CA VAL A 32 -17.21 -1.51 9.31
C VAL A 32 -17.43 -3.01 9.04
N ASN A 33 -18.01 -3.70 10.01
CA ASN A 33 -18.40 -5.10 9.88
C ASN A 33 -19.68 -5.23 9.05
N LEU A 34 -19.60 -5.94 7.92
CA LEU A 34 -20.72 -6.19 7.00
C LEU A 34 -21.15 -7.66 6.95
N TYR A 35 -20.49 -8.55 7.70
CA TYR A 35 -20.62 -10.00 7.49
C TYR A 35 -21.45 -10.73 8.54
N HIS A 36 -21.47 -10.26 9.79
CA HIS A 36 -22.19 -10.91 10.89
C HIS A 36 -22.67 -9.88 11.90
N GLU A 37 -23.74 -10.17 12.64
CA GLU A 37 -24.17 -9.30 13.75
C GLU A 37 -23.06 -9.15 14.81
N PRO A 38 -22.89 -7.96 15.43
CA PRO A 38 -23.55 -6.71 15.09
C PRO A 38 -22.98 -6.09 13.79
N LEU A 39 -23.87 -5.74 12.87
CA LEU A 39 -23.50 -5.05 11.62
C LEU A 39 -23.20 -3.56 11.86
N GLY A 40 -22.40 -2.94 10.98
CA GLY A 40 -22.10 -1.50 11.01
C GLY A 40 -21.12 -1.05 12.10
N VAL A 41 -20.68 -1.95 12.99
CA VAL A 41 -19.66 -1.62 14.00
C VAL A 41 -18.27 -1.48 13.36
N PRO A 42 -17.36 -0.66 13.94
CA PRO A 42 -15.99 -0.52 13.46
C PRO A 42 -15.29 -1.87 13.27
N MET A 43 -14.57 -2.02 12.16
CA MET A 43 -13.73 -3.19 11.94
C MET A 43 -12.68 -3.30 13.06
N THR A 44 -12.73 -4.41 13.78
CA THR A 44 -11.78 -4.65 14.87
C THR A 44 -10.40 -5.02 14.34
N TYR A 45 -9.36 -4.77 15.15
CA TYR A 45 -8.01 -5.25 14.84
C TYR A 45 -7.96 -6.77 14.59
N ARG A 46 -8.73 -7.56 15.35
CA ARG A 46 -8.82 -9.01 15.17
C ARG A 46 -9.40 -9.37 13.82
N ALA A 47 -10.44 -8.68 13.35
CA ALA A 47 -11.01 -8.89 12.02
C ALA A 47 -10.00 -8.57 10.92
N ALA A 48 -9.31 -7.43 11.01
CA ALA A 48 -8.25 -7.07 10.08
C ALA A 48 -7.10 -8.09 10.09
N LYS A 49 -6.68 -8.57 11.27
CA LYS A 49 -5.66 -9.62 11.40
C LYS A 49 -6.08 -10.92 10.71
N ARG A 50 -7.31 -11.37 10.94
CA ARG A 50 -7.88 -12.58 10.29
C ARG A 50 -7.95 -12.43 8.77
N PHE A 51 -8.26 -11.23 8.27
CA PHE A 51 -8.22 -10.96 6.84
C PHE A 51 -6.81 -11.19 6.25
N PHE A 52 -5.76 -10.67 6.88
CA PHE A 52 -4.38 -10.91 6.44
C PHE A 52 -3.92 -12.37 6.62
N GLU A 53 -4.38 -13.05 7.67
CA GLU A 53 -4.13 -14.49 7.85
C GLU A 53 -4.73 -15.31 6.71
N ARG A 54 -5.98 -15.02 6.33
CA ARG A 54 -6.62 -15.68 5.18
C ARG A 54 -5.90 -15.40 3.88
N LEU A 55 -5.55 -14.14 3.61
CA LEU A 55 -4.74 -13.77 2.45
C LEU A 55 -3.41 -14.54 2.41
N ALA A 56 -2.73 -14.68 3.55
CA ALA A 56 -1.48 -15.42 3.63
C ALA A 56 -1.66 -16.90 3.28
N THR A 57 -2.76 -17.51 3.73
CA THR A 57 -3.14 -18.88 3.35
C THR A 57 -3.40 -18.98 1.84
N ASP A 58 -4.21 -18.08 1.29
CA ASP A 58 -4.59 -18.09 -0.13
C ASP A 58 -3.39 -17.88 -1.05
N CYS A 59 -2.44 -17.03 -0.65
CA CYS A 59 -1.23 -16.75 -1.41
C CYS A 59 -0.10 -17.78 -1.20
N GLY A 60 -0.17 -18.61 -0.16
CA GLY A 60 0.89 -19.58 0.17
C GLY A 60 2.18 -18.98 0.76
N PHE A 61 2.14 -17.73 1.23
CA PHE A 61 3.27 -17.08 1.92
C PHE A 61 2.77 -16.04 2.92
N ALA A 62 3.63 -15.61 3.85
CA ALA A 62 3.25 -14.62 4.86
C ALA A 62 2.89 -13.27 4.21
N VAL A 63 1.68 -12.78 4.45
CA VAL A 63 1.21 -11.46 4.01
C VAL A 63 0.99 -10.57 5.23
N ARG A 64 1.63 -9.39 5.28
CA ARG A 64 1.49 -8.42 6.38
C ARG A 64 1.24 -7.01 5.84
N PRO A 65 0.51 -6.14 6.56
CA PRO A 65 0.19 -4.79 6.09
C PRO A 65 1.40 -3.97 5.63
N HIS A 66 2.52 -4.05 6.36
CA HIS A 66 3.72 -3.28 6.01
C HIS A 66 4.35 -3.71 4.69
N MET A 67 4.14 -4.95 4.23
CA MET A 67 4.67 -5.41 2.94
C MET A 67 4.09 -4.60 1.79
N PHE A 68 2.79 -4.28 1.82
CA PHE A 68 2.16 -3.43 0.79
C PHE A 68 2.77 -2.04 0.77
N ARG A 69 3.03 -1.47 1.95
CA ARG A 69 3.73 -0.17 2.08
C ARG A 69 5.14 -0.24 1.50
N HIS A 70 5.88 -1.32 1.81
CA HIS A 70 7.22 -1.50 1.28
C HIS A 70 7.23 -1.65 -0.25
N THR A 71 6.30 -2.43 -0.79
CA THR A 71 6.11 -2.62 -2.23
C THR A 71 5.76 -1.31 -2.93
N ALA A 72 4.81 -0.53 -2.41
CA ALA A 72 4.46 0.78 -2.97
C ALA A 72 5.65 1.74 -3.01
N ALA A 73 6.38 1.86 -1.90
CA ALA A 73 7.58 2.69 -1.82
C ALA A 73 8.64 2.26 -2.84
N THR A 74 8.91 0.95 -2.92
CA THR A 74 9.88 0.38 -3.87
C THR A 74 9.47 0.66 -5.32
N ASN A 75 8.17 0.53 -5.64
CA ASN A 75 7.66 0.78 -6.98
C ASN A 75 7.79 2.26 -7.38
N TRP A 76 7.50 3.19 -6.47
CA TRP A 76 7.68 4.62 -6.75
C TRP A 76 9.15 4.99 -6.95
N VAL A 77 10.04 4.50 -6.09
CA VAL A 77 11.48 4.74 -6.23
C VAL A 77 11.99 4.19 -7.57
N ARG A 78 11.58 2.97 -7.96
CA ARG A 78 11.95 2.37 -9.24
C ARG A 78 11.37 3.09 -10.45
N ALA A 79 10.22 3.72 -10.30
CA ALA A 79 9.63 4.56 -11.34
C ALA A 79 10.31 5.94 -11.46
N GLY A 80 11.36 6.20 -10.66
CA GLY A 80 12.09 7.47 -10.68
C GLY A 80 11.39 8.61 -9.94
N VAL A 81 10.43 8.30 -9.05
CA VAL A 81 9.79 9.33 -8.23
C VAL A 81 10.78 9.85 -7.19
N ASP A 82 10.87 11.18 -7.07
CA ASP A 82 11.74 11.84 -6.10
C ASP A 82 11.51 11.32 -4.67
N LEU A 83 12.60 11.06 -3.94
CA LEU A 83 12.54 10.51 -2.58
C LEU A 83 11.75 11.39 -1.60
N ASP A 84 11.78 12.71 -1.79
CA ASP A 84 10.98 13.68 -1.02
C ASP A 84 9.47 13.47 -1.27
N VAL A 85 9.07 13.22 -2.52
CA VAL A 85 7.68 12.91 -2.87
C VAL A 85 7.28 11.56 -2.29
N VAL A 86 8.12 10.53 -2.42
CA VAL A 86 7.88 9.20 -1.81
C VAL A 86 7.72 9.30 -0.30
N GLN A 87 8.58 10.07 0.39
CA GLN A 87 8.50 10.27 1.83
C GLN A 87 7.18 10.92 2.24
N ARG A 88 6.74 11.97 1.52
CA ARG A 88 5.45 12.62 1.76
C ARG A 88 4.26 11.70 1.49
N LEU A 89 4.32 10.90 0.43
CA LEU A 89 3.29 9.89 0.12
C LEU A 89 3.16 8.83 1.22
N LEU A 90 4.28 8.46 1.84
CA LEU A 90 4.32 7.54 2.96
C LEU A 90 3.86 8.22 4.27
N GLY A 91 3.98 9.53 4.40
CA GLY A 91 3.71 10.23 5.67
C GLY A 91 4.78 9.94 6.74
N HIS A 92 6.02 9.64 6.32
CA HIS A 92 7.14 9.43 7.23
C HIS A 92 7.70 10.76 7.72
N ALA A 93 7.68 10.98 9.05
CA ALA A 93 8.26 12.18 9.67
C ALA A 93 9.80 12.26 9.54
N ALA A 94 10.50 11.15 9.24
CA ALA A 94 11.96 11.11 9.12
C ALA A 94 12.44 10.35 7.87
N LEU A 95 13.50 10.86 7.22
CA LEU A 95 14.12 10.32 6.00
C LEU A 95 14.74 8.91 6.19
N ALA A 96 15.16 8.57 7.40
CA ALA A 96 15.87 7.33 7.71
C ALA A 96 15.06 6.06 7.42
N SER A 97 13.72 6.11 7.47
CA SER A 97 12.85 4.96 7.13
C SER A 97 12.63 4.76 5.63
N THR A 98 12.98 5.76 4.81
CA THR A 98 12.86 5.70 3.35
C THR A 98 14.15 5.16 2.72
N ALA A 99 15.30 5.35 3.37
CA ALA A 99 16.60 4.83 2.95
C ALA A 99 16.66 3.29 2.84
N VAL A 100 15.80 2.57 3.57
CA VAL A 100 15.69 1.10 3.46
C VAL A 100 15.16 0.66 2.09
N TYR A 101 14.51 1.55 1.32
CA TYR A 101 14.05 1.24 -0.05
C TYR A 101 15.11 1.47 -1.13
N LEU A 102 16.24 2.08 -0.76
CA LEU A 102 17.39 2.31 -1.65
C LEU A 102 18.27 1.06 -1.82
N HIS A 103 17.79 -0.14 -1.47
CA HIS A 103 18.55 -1.38 -1.73
C HIS A 103 18.66 -1.60 -3.25
N ALA A 104 19.69 -1.02 -3.83
CA ALA A 104 20.12 -1.24 -5.21
C ALA A 104 20.33 -2.73 -5.42
N ARG A 105 19.57 -3.32 -6.35
CA ARG A 105 19.81 -4.69 -6.78
C ARG A 105 21.10 -4.71 -7.60
N ASP A 106 21.72 -5.88 -7.71
CA ASP A 106 22.92 -6.03 -8.54
C ASP A 106 22.67 -5.65 -10.01
N GLU A 107 21.42 -5.70 -10.45
CA GLU A 107 20.97 -5.24 -11.76
C GLU A 107 21.00 -3.71 -11.91
N ASP A 108 20.67 -2.96 -10.84
CA ASP A 108 20.80 -1.50 -10.80
C ASP A 108 22.29 -1.10 -10.82
N LYS A 109 23.13 -1.85 -10.09
CA LYS A 109 24.59 -1.67 -10.10
C LYS A 109 25.17 -1.94 -11.49
N ARG A 110 24.74 -3.03 -12.13
CA ARG A 110 25.18 -3.40 -13.48
C ARG A 110 24.78 -2.33 -14.50
N ARG A 111 23.53 -1.87 -14.47
CA ARG A 111 23.08 -0.75 -15.33
C ARG A 111 23.86 0.54 -15.09
N ALA A 112 24.16 0.88 -13.84
CA ALA A 112 24.96 2.07 -13.54
C ALA A 112 26.39 1.98 -14.10
N VAL A 113 27.01 0.80 -13.98
CA VAL A 113 28.34 0.54 -14.54
C VAL A 113 28.31 0.61 -16.07
N GLU A 114 27.32 -0.01 -16.71
CA GLU A 114 27.19 -0.04 -18.16
C GLU A 114 26.88 1.36 -18.75
N ALA A 115 26.02 2.14 -18.09
CA ALA A 115 25.69 3.50 -18.53
C ALA A 115 26.91 4.45 -18.51
N VAL A 116 27.73 4.38 -17.45
CA VAL A 116 28.97 5.15 -17.36
C VAL A 116 29.99 4.66 -18.40
N ALA A 117 30.11 3.35 -18.61
CA ALA A 117 30.98 2.77 -19.64
C ALA A 117 30.57 3.19 -21.07
N ALA A 118 29.28 3.42 -21.31
CA ALA A 118 28.74 3.93 -22.57
C ALA A 118 28.86 5.45 -22.73
N GLY A 119 29.35 6.17 -21.72
CA GLY A 119 29.50 7.64 -21.74
C GLY A 119 28.21 8.41 -21.48
N GLU A 120 27.13 7.74 -21.05
CA GLU A 120 25.88 8.38 -20.70
C GLU A 120 25.91 8.88 -19.24
N ARG A 121 25.47 10.12 -19.01
CA ARG A 121 25.36 10.65 -17.65
C ARG A 121 24.16 10.00 -16.95
N PHE A 122 24.46 9.17 -15.96
CA PHE A 122 23.47 8.65 -15.02
C PHE A 122 22.87 9.85 -14.25
N ARG A 123 21.57 10.10 -14.42
CA ARG A 123 20.83 11.15 -13.71
C ARG A 123 19.80 10.54 -12.79
#